data_AF-A0A652Z0W2-F1
#
_entry.id   AF-A0A652Z0W2-F1
#
_cell.length_a   1.000
_cell.length_b   1.000
_cell.length_c   1.000
_cell.angle_alpha   90.00
_cell.angle_beta   90.00
_cell.angle_gamma   90.00
#
_symmetry.space_group_name_H-M   'P 1'
#
loop_
_entity.id
_entity.type
_entity.pdbx_description
1 polymer ?
#
loop_
_entity_poly.entity_id
_entity_poly.type
_entity_poly.pdbx_seq_one_letter_code
_entity_poly.pdbx_strand_id
1 'polypeptide(L)'
;MINNISCQNLWNKKFFGILSYGSAAFILVLSGNVDLSDAQSQLQVKTNRYLQVEQVRGKVFFRNQNTNRPARKGDRLSTIGDEIATDGKSTAVLSVDTGIGFVNVSEKTVVRIDKLQITSDDGRITILQVPKGQVRLQIRRFSNPSSRFNIQTPAVVTGVRGTEYVLNVKDDGRTILSTFDGAVMTEAQNTEVLVDKGFQNQTILGEPPSQPVPIQDNNDLEYQVIKQFEEGDRKVILIGKVDFANTVSIDGVEQSVDRNGQFRAVLTTNSIYRAEIKVIVSNPLGKQRTYELVIF
;
A
#
# COMPACT_ATOMS: atom_id res chain seq x y z
N MET A 1 58.09 42.71 -5.52
CA MET A 1 56.98 42.89 -4.57
C MET A 1 56.81 41.60 -3.77
N ILE A 2 57.48 41.48 -2.63
CA ILE A 2 57.21 40.47 -1.60
C ILE A 2 57.35 41.23 -0.29
N ASN A 3 56.25 41.40 0.45
CA ASN A 3 56.23 42.10 1.74
C ASN A 3 56.27 41.11 2.90
N ASN A 4 57.06 41.51 3.89
CA ASN A 4 57.31 40.94 5.21
C ASN A 4 56.11 41.08 6.19
N ILE A 5 56.23 40.36 7.33
CA ILE A 5 55.82 40.61 8.74
C ILE A 5 55.36 39.25 9.35
N SER A 6 55.82 38.64 10.45
CA SER A 6 56.61 38.91 11.69
C SER A 6 55.78 38.81 12.99
N CYS A 7 56.48 38.32 14.04
CA CYS A 7 56.23 38.36 15.51
C CYS A 7 55.39 37.22 16.13
N GLN A 8 55.97 36.33 16.93
CA GLN A 8 56.49 36.46 18.31
C GLN A 8 55.45 36.91 19.36
N ASN A 9 55.19 36.05 20.34
CA ASN A 9 55.27 36.42 21.77
C ASN A 9 55.37 35.18 22.68
N LEU A 10 56.55 35.06 23.29
CA LEU A 10 56.80 34.37 24.55
C LEU A 10 56.16 35.17 25.68
N TRP A 11 55.65 34.50 26.71
CA TRP A 11 55.77 34.83 28.14
C TRP A 11 54.86 33.87 28.92
N ASN A 12 55.42 32.99 29.76
CA ASN A 12 55.11 33.08 31.18
C ASN A 12 56.12 32.33 32.05
N LYS A 13 56.33 32.94 33.22
CA LYS A 13 57.47 32.80 34.11
C LYS A 13 57.44 31.49 34.92
N LYS A 14 58.62 30.90 35.13
CA LYS A 14 58.92 30.01 36.27
C LYS A 14 59.30 30.87 37.47
N PHE A 15 58.88 30.53 38.69
CA PHE A 15 59.67 30.82 39.90
C PHE A 15 59.34 29.82 41.04
N PHE A 16 60.39 29.06 41.38
CA PHE A 16 60.84 28.53 42.68
C PHE A 16 60.12 27.42 43.46
N GLY A 17 60.97 26.50 43.93
CA GLY A 17 60.73 25.60 45.05
C GLY A 17 61.57 24.32 45.00
N ILE A 18 62.90 24.40 45.15
CA ILE A 18 63.72 23.22 45.47
C ILE A 18 63.82 23.14 47.00
N LEU A 19 63.33 22.03 47.56
CA LEU A 19 63.77 21.52 48.86
C LEU A 19 64.19 20.06 48.67
N SER A 20 65.44 19.82 49.05
CA SER A 20 66.13 18.53 49.07
C SER A 20 65.65 17.67 50.24
N TYR A 21 65.37 16.38 50.00
CA TYR A 21 66.12 15.23 50.52
C TYR A 21 65.29 13.94 50.37
N GLY A 22 65.91 12.97 49.71
CA GLY A 22 65.63 11.53 49.60
C GLY A 22 64.36 10.95 50.23
N SER A 23 63.45 10.51 49.37
CA SER A 23 62.59 9.33 49.58
C SER A 23 62.21 8.79 48.20
N ALA A 24 62.70 7.60 47.87
CA ALA A 24 62.37 6.93 46.61
C ALA A 24 60.90 6.52 46.62
N ALA A 25 60.05 7.26 45.91
CA ALA A 25 58.69 6.85 45.57
C ALA A 25 58.67 6.37 44.12
N PHE A 26 58.49 5.06 43.93
CA PHE A 26 58.20 4.46 42.63
C PHE A 26 56.79 4.89 42.22
N ILE A 27 56.67 5.92 41.37
CA ILE A 27 55.40 6.28 40.72
C ILE A 27 55.35 5.50 39.41
N LEU A 28 54.54 4.45 39.42
CA LEU A 28 54.13 3.70 38.22
C LEU A 28 53.17 4.61 37.44
N VAL A 29 53.70 5.42 36.52
CA VAL A 29 52.87 6.16 35.58
C VAL A 29 52.38 5.18 34.52
N LEU A 30 51.16 4.67 34.69
CA LEU A 30 50.42 4.08 33.57
C LEU A 30 50.05 5.23 32.62
N SER A 31 50.90 5.48 31.63
CA SER A 31 50.53 6.24 30.44
C SER A 31 49.65 5.36 29.54
N GLY A 32 48.40 5.14 29.96
CA GLY A 32 47.37 4.65 29.06
C GLY A 32 46.94 5.80 28.18
N ASN A 33 47.40 5.82 26.93
CA ASN A 33 46.72 6.60 25.90
C ASN A 33 45.34 5.97 25.73
N VAL A 34 44.31 6.60 26.30
CA VAL A 34 42.94 6.28 25.91
C VAL A 34 42.75 6.98 24.57
N ASP A 35 42.98 6.23 23.50
CA ASP A 35 42.66 6.67 22.14
C ASP A 35 41.14 6.91 22.08
N LEU A 36 40.74 8.17 22.25
CA LEU A 36 39.34 8.61 22.08
C LEU A 36 38.86 8.53 20.61
N SER A 37 39.69 7.95 19.74
CA SER A 37 39.43 7.68 18.32
C SER A 37 38.46 6.52 18.09
N ASP A 38 38.32 5.57 19.02
CA ASP A 38 37.59 4.31 18.77
C ASP A 38 36.10 4.32 19.18
N ALA A 39 35.53 5.48 19.50
CA ALA A 39 34.11 5.60 19.85
C ALA A 39 33.23 6.25 18.78
N GLN A 40 33.68 6.31 17.52
CA GLN A 40 32.78 6.50 16.37
C GLN A 40 32.35 5.15 15.80
N SER A 41 31.62 4.38 16.62
CA SER A 41 30.81 3.31 16.06
C SER A 41 29.83 3.95 15.07
N GLN A 42 30.06 3.71 13.78
CA GLN A 42 29.03 3.88 12.77
C GLN A 42 27.89 2.94 13.14
N LEU A 43 26.95 3.42 13.94
CA LEU A 43 25.58 2.93 13.89
C LEU A 43 25.07 3.32 12.51
N GLN A 44 25.44 2.56 11.48
CA GLN A 44 24.57 2.41 10.34
C GLN A 44 23.29 1.84 10.93
N VAL A 45 22.34 2.72 11.24
CA VAL A 45 20.97 2.32 11.50
C VAL A 45 20.59 1.60 10.23
N LYS A 46 20.64 0.27 10.26
CA LYS A 46 20.01 -0.58 9.28
C LYS A 46 18.54 -0.23 9.42
N THR A 47 18.10 0.80 8.70
CA THR A 47 16.72 1.27 8.78
C THR A 47 15.92 0.16 8.13
N ASN A 48 15.47 -0.79 8.94
CA ASN A 48 14.59 -1.85 8.50
C ASN A 48 13.34 -1.15 7.99
N ARG A 49 13.18 -1.14 6.67
CA ARG A 49 11.96 -0.69 6.03
C ARG A 49 10.88 -1.73 6.26
N TYR A 50 9.65 -1.29 6.49
CA TYR A 50 8.56 -2.21 6.76
C TYR A 50 7.21 -1.59 6.39
N LEU A 51 6.22 -2.46 6.18
CA LEU A 51 4.82 -2.12 6.39
C LEU A 51 4.43 -2.50 7.82
N GLN A 52 3.76 -1.63 8.55
CA GLN A 52 3.26 -1.94 9.88
C GLN A 52 1.74 -2.02 9.87
N VAL A 53 1.19 -3.06 10.50
CA VAL A 53 -0.24 -3.20 10.70
C VAL A 53 -0.69 -2.22 11.78
N GLU A 54 -1.45 -1.20 11.38
CA GLU A 54 -1.99 -0.18 12.28
C GLU A 54 -3.36 -0.56 12.84
N GLN A 55 -4.16 -1.25 12.02
CA GLN A 55 -5.51 -1.67 12.38
C GLN A 55 -5.87 -3.00 11.72
N VAL A 56 -6.64 -3.82 12.44
CA VAL A 56 -7.25 -5.06 11.96
C VAL A 56 -8.72 -5.08 12.38
N ARG A 57 -9.61 -5.43 11.44
CA ARG A 57 -11.02 -5.73 11.70
C ARG A 57 -11.40 -7.01 10.98
N GLY A 58 -12.07 -7.93 11.67
CA GLY A 58 -12.47 -9.21 11.12
C GLY A 58 -11.29 -10.20 11.02
N LYS A 59 -11.35 -11.09 10.02
CA LYS A 59 -10.36 -12.14 9.76
C LYS A 59 -9.28 -11.60 8.82
N VAL A 60 -8.16 -11.20 9.40
CA VAL A 60 -6.97 -10.75 8.67
C VAL A 60 -5.81 -11.65 9.03
N PHE A 61 -5.05 -12.08 8.03
CA PHE A 61 -3.93 -12.98 8.18
C PHE A 61 -2.64 -12.28 7.79
N PHE A 62 -1.62 -12.45 8.62
CA PHE A 62 -0.24 -12.18 8.27
C PHE A 62 0.41 -13.48 7.83
N ARG A 63 1.00 -13.46 6.63
CA ARG A 63 1.64 -14.63 6.02
C ARG A 63 3.07 -14.30 5.63
N ASN A 64 3.98 -15.23 5.90
CA ASN A 64 5.34 -15.25 5.40
C ASN A 64 5.75 -16.70 5.11
N GLN A 65 7.01 -16.94 4.75
CA GLN A 65 7.51 -18.27 4.41
C GLN A 65 7.31 -19.33 5.51
N ASN A 66 7.25 -18.91 6.78
CA ASN A 66 7.26 -19.79 7.95
C ASN A 66 5.96 -19.73 8.78
N THR A 67 5.03 -18.84 8.44
CA THR A 67 3.90 -18.52 9.31
C THR A 67 2.70 -18.08 8.49
N ASN A 68 1.53 -18.60 8.87
CA ASN A 68 0.23 -18.10 8.47
C ASN A 68 -0.60 -17.98 9.74
N ARG A 69 -0.77 -16.76 10.24
CA ARG A 69 -1.46 -16.50 11.52
C ARG A 69 -2.36 -15.28 11.43
N PRO A 70 -3.33 -15.13 12.34
CA PRO A 70 -4.05 -13.87 12.47
C PRO A 70 -3.08 -12.69 12.62
N ALA A 71 -3.32 -11.64 11.83
CA ALA A 71 -2.60 -10.38 11.92
C ALA A 71 -3.00 -9.63 13.19
N ARG A 72 -2.07 -8.86 13.74
CA ARG A 72 -2.25 -8.05 14.94
C ARG A 72 -1.69 -6.66 14.70
N LYS A 73 -2.28 -5.66 15.37
CA LYS A 73 -1.69 -4.31 15.40
C LYS A 73 -0.24 -4.39 15.89
N GLY A 74 0.66 -3.71 15.18
CA GLY A 74 2.10 -3.71 15.45
C GLY A 74 2.88 -4.78 14.69
N ASP A 75 2.22 -5.72 14.00
CA ASP A 75 2.91 -6.65 13.09
C ASP A 75 3.68 -5.86 12.02
N ARG A 76 4.91 -6.27 11.74
CA ARG A 76 5.79 -5.65 10.73
C ARG A 76 6.08 -6.64 9.62
N LEU A 77 5.79 -6.23 8.40
CA LEU A 77 6.17 -6.89 7.17
C LEU A 77 7.44 -6.21 6.67
N SER A 78 8.56 -6.92 6.62
CA SER A 78 9.87 -6.35 6.25
C SER A 78 10.62 -7.18 5.22
N THR A 79 10.12 -8.36 4.89
CA THR A 79 10.76 -9.31 3.99
C THR A 79 9.98 -9.40 2.69
N ILE A 80 10.69 -9.63 1.59
CA ILE A 80 10.07 -9.96 0.30
C ILE A 80 9.21 -11.22 0.50
N GLY A 81 7.96 -11.16 0.03
CA GLY A 81 6.98 -12.22 0.19
C GLY A 81 6.11 -12.13 1.44
N ASP A 82 6.43 -11.25 2.40
CA ASP A 82 5.53 -10.96 3.52
C ASP A 82 4.20 -10.40 2.98
N GLU A 83 3.08 -10.88 3.53
CA GLU A 83 1.74 -10.65 3.00
C GLU A 83 0.71 -10.37 4.10
N ILE A 84 -0.18 -9.41 3.85
CA ILE A 84 -1.46 -9.26 4.55
C ILE A 84 -2.60 -9.71 3.63
N ALA A 85 -3.44 -10.60 4.14
CA ALA A 85 -4.63 -11.07 3.46
C ALA A 85 -5.88 -10.86 4.32
N THR A 86 -6.93 -10.28 3.75
CA THR A 86 -8.22 -10.08 4.39
C THR A 86 -9.24 -11.07 3.82
N ASP A 87 -10.11 -11.61 4.68
CA ASP A 87 -11.26 -12.41 4.27
C ASP A 87 -12.49 -11.51 4.01
N GLY A 88 -13.66 -12.09 3.73
CA GLY A 88 -14.93 -11.36 3.68
C GLY A 88 -15.21 -10.60 4.98
N LYS A 89 -15.86 -9.43 4.87
CA LYS A 89 -16.21 -8.52 5.99
C LYS A 89 -15.02 -8.14 6.88
N SER A 90 -13.82 -8.10 6.32
CA SER A 90 -12.58 -7.85 7.04
C SER A 90 -11.77 -6.73 6.40
N THR A 91 -11.03 -5.95 7.20
CA THR A 91 -10.23 -4.83 6.70
C THR A 91 -8.93 -4.70 7.49
N ALA A 92 -7.89 -4.16 6.87
CA ALA A 92 -6.65 -3.80 7.55
C ALA A 92 -6.16 -2.40 7.14
N VAL A 93 -5.38 -1.75 7.99
CA VAL A 93 -4.68 -0.50 7.65
C VAL A 93 -3.20 -0.74 7.86
N LEU A 94 -2.40 -0.47 6.84
CA LEU A 94 -0.96 -0.60 6.87
C LEU A 94 -0.31 0.77 6.74
N SER A 95 0.65 1.10 7.60
CA SER A 95 1.54 2.25 7.36
C SER A 95 2.77 1.81 6.57
N VAL A 96 3.20 2.63 5.61
CA VAL A 96 4.45 2.41 4.86
C VAL A 96 5.57 3.17 5.52
N ASP A 97 6.60 2.45 5.98
CA ASP A 97 7.66 2.98 6.82
C ASP A 97 7.08 3.82 8.00
N THR A 98 7.89 4.59 8.71
CA THR A 98 7.39 5.54 9.70
C THR A 98 6.75 6.75 9.00
N GLY A 99 5.47 6.62 8.63
CA GLY A 99 4.60 7.72 8.21
C GLY A 99 4.82 8.23 6.78
N ILE A 100 5.26 7.38 5.84
CA ILE A 100 5.34 7.76 4.42
C ILE A 100 3.95 7.75 3.77
N GLY A 101 3.10 6.83 4.19
CA GLY A 101 1.74 6.74 3.69
C GLY A 101 0.98 5.59 4.32
N PHE A 102 -0.26 5.44 3.90
CA PHE A 102 -1.16 4.39 4.36
C PHE A 102 -1.70 3.57 3.20
N VAL A 103 -1.87 2.28 3.42
CA VAL A 103 -2.57 1.34 2.53
C VAL A 103 -3.74 0.77 3.32
N ASN A 104 -4.95 1.23 3.00
CA ASN A 104 -6.18 0.64 3.51
C ASN A 104 -6.53 -0.57 2.64
N VAL A 105 -6.61 -1.73 3.27
CA VAL A 105 -6.85 -3.02 2.63
C VAL A 105 -8.31 -3.41 2.89
N SER A 106 -9.11 -3.43 1.83
CA SER A 106 -10.52 -3.83 1.87
C SER A 106 -10.68 -5.33 2.11
N GLU A 107 -11.91 -5.85 2.14
CA GLU A 107 -12.16 -7.29 2.25
C GLU A 107 -11.64 -8.07 1.05
N LYS A 108 -11.44 -9.39 1.22
CA LYS A 108 -11.01 -10.32 0.16
C LYS A 108 -9.75 -9.89 -0.61
N THR A 109 -8.88 -9.12 0.03
CA THR A 109 -7.74 -8.45 -0.60
C THR A 109 -6.44 -9.06 -0.12
N VAL A 110 -5.46 -9.11 -1.01
CA VAL A 110 -4.09 -9.54 -0.71
C VAL A 110 -3.13 -8.40 -1.02
N VAL A 111 -2.25 -8.08 -0.09
CA VAL A 111 -1.14 -7.13 -0.27
C VAL A 111 0.16 -7.82 0.13
N ARG A 112 1.12 -7.88 -0.79
CA ARG A 112 2.41 -8.54 -0.59
C ARG A 112 3.58 -7.60 -0.86
N ILE A 113 4.67 -7.75 -0.13
CA ILE A 113 5.91 -7.04 -0.40
C ILE A 113 6.65 -7.72 -1.56
N ASP A 114 6.93 -6.95 -2.61
CA ASP A 114 7.86 -7.34 -3.67
C ASP A 114 9.26 -6.75 -3.42
N LYS A 115 9.33 -5.47 -3.01
CA LYS A 115 10.60 -4.80 -2.77
C LYS A 115 10.49 -3.70 -1.72
N LEU A 116 11.42 -3.69 -0.77
CA LEU A 116 11.70 -2.56 0.11
C LEU A 116 13.21 -2.30 0.10
N GLN A 117 13.64 -1.23 -0.56
CA GLN A 117 15.06 -0.93 -0.75
C GLN A 117 15.39 0.53 -0.42
N ILE A 118 16.62 0.77 0.03
CA ILE A 118 17.22 2.10 0.14
C ILE A 118 18.32 2.23 -0.91
N THR A 119 18.31 3.33 -1.66
CA THR A 119 19.34 3.64 -2.66
C THR A 119 20.55 4.28 -1.98
N SER A 120 21.67 4.38 -2.69
CA SER A 120 22.91 4.97 -2.16
C SER A 120 22.78 6.42 -1.71
N ASP A 121 21.78 7.14 -2.24
CA ASP A 121 21.46 8.54 -1.92
C ASP A 121 20.27 8.69 -0.94
N ASP A 122 19.96 7.67 -0.12
CA ASP A 122 18.83 7.62 0.83
C ASP A 122 17.41 7.69 0.20
N GLY A 123 17.32 7.42 -1.11
CA GLY A 123 16.04 7.20 -1.78
C GLY A 123 15.36 5.91 -1.31
N ARG A 124 14.03 5.92 -1.18
CA ARG A 124 13.24 4.77 -0.72
C ARG A 124 12.42 4.20 -1.87
N ILE A 125 12.67 2.94 -2.22
CA ILE A 125 11.94 2.21 -3.28
C ILE A 125 10.99 1.20 -2.64
N THR A 126 9.69 1.42 -2.75
CA THR A 126 8.65 0.46 -2.35
C THR A 126 7.97 -0.12 -3.57
N ILE A 127 7.91 -1.45 -3.65
CA ILE A 127 7.08 -2.16 -4.63
C ILE A 127 6.21 -3.14 -3.85
N LEU A 128 4.89 -2.98 -3.95
CA LEU A 128 3.92 -3.93 -3.39
C LEU A 128 3.16 -4.60 -4.52
N GLN A 129 2.75 -5.84 -4.29
CA GLN A 129 1.87 -6.59 -5.16
C GLN A 129 0.46 -6.62 -4.58
N VAL A 130 -0.53 -6.36 -5.43
CA VAL A 130 -1.95 -6.54 -5.14
C VAL A 130 -2.50 -7.49 -6.21
N PRO A 131 -2.48 -8.82 -5.98
CA PRO A 131 -2.93 -9.77 -6.99
C PRO A 131 -4.46 -9.82 -7.12
N LYS A 132 -5.21 -9.42 -6.09
CA LYS A 132 -6.68 -9.37 -6.08
C LYS A 132 -7.22 -8.45 -4.98
N GLY A 133 -8.45 -8.00 -5.16
CA GLY A 133 -9.18 -7.19 -4.19
C GLY A 133 -8.90 -5.70 -4.34
N GLN A 134 -9.15 -4.93 -3.29
CA GLN A 134 -9.16 -3.48 -3.35
C GLN A 134 -8.28 -2.85 -2.26
N VAL A 135 -7.50 -1.85 -2.66
CA VAL A 135 -6.72 -1.01 -1.75
C VAL A 135 -6.98 0.47 -2.00
N ARG A 136 -7.04 1.26 -0.92
CA ARG A 136 -6.97 2.74 -0.98
C ARG A 136 -5.63 3.19 -0.42
N LEU A 137 -4.88 3.92 -1.22
CA LEU A 137 -3.55 4.40 -0.87
C LEU A 137 -3.55 5.90 -0.69
N GLN A 138 -2.83 6.36 0.33
CA GLN A 138 -2.52 7.75 0.56
C GLN A 138 -1.01 7.85 0.80
N ILE A 139 -0.28 8.29 -0.23
CA ILE A 139 1.18 8.33 -0.22
C ILE A 139 1.63 9.78 -0.28
N ARG A 140 2.43 10.21 0.70
CA ARG A 140 2.95 11.58 0.70
C ARG A 140 3.92 11.83 -0.45
N ARG A 141 4.10 13.09 -0.82
CA ARG A 141 5.11 13.47 -1.81
C ARG A 141 6.50 13.17 -1.27
N PHE A 142 7.34 12.50 -2.05
CA PHE A 142 8.73 12.27 -1.66
C PHE A 142 9.55 13.56 -1.84
N SER A 143 10.50 13.80 -0.93
CA SER A 143 11.52 14.84 -1.08
C SER A 143 12.65 14.35 -1.97
N ASN A 144 13.10 13.11 -1.77
CA ASN A 144 14.20 12.52 -2.51
C ASN A 144 13.78 12.10 -3.94
N PRO A 145 14.53 12.50 -4.99
CA PRO A 145 14.21 12.20 -6.39
C PRO A 145 14.45 10.75 -6.79
N SER A 146 15.13 9.94 -5.98
CA SER A 146 15.34 8.50 -6.16
C SER A 146 14.30 7.64 -5.44
N SER A 147 13.40 8.25 -4.66
CA SER A 147 12.31 7.54 -4.00
C SER A 147 11.17 7.19 -4.97
N ARG A 148 10.67 5.97 -4.89
CA ARG A 148 9.61 5.42 -5.75
C ARG A 148 8.62 4.62 -4.91
N PHE A 149 7.35 4.66 -5.28
CA PHE A 149 6.33 3.80 -4.73
C PHE A 149 5.48 3.27 -5.87
N ASN A 150 5.43 1.95 -5.99
CA ASN A 150 4.75 1.26 -7.06
C ASN A 150 3.84 0.17 -6.51
N ILE A 151 2.66 0.04 -7.11
CA ILE A 151 1.80 -1.14 -6.94
C ILE A 151 1.81 -1.92 -8.25
N GLN A 152 2.06 -3.22 -8.13
CA GLN A 152 1.98 -4.18 -9.22
C GLN A 152 0.72 -5.01 -9.07
N THR A 153 -0.06 -5.12 -10.13
CA THR A 153 -1.17 -6.06 -10.26
C THR A 153 -0.87 -7.02 -11.42
N PRO A 154 -1.71 -8.03 -11.67
CA PRO A 154 -1.54 -8.88 -12.84
C PRO A 154 -1.54 -8.09 -14.15
N ALA A 155 -2.37 -7.04 -14.25
CA ALA A 155 -2.57 -6.31 -15.49
C ALA A 155 -1.71 -5.05 -15.64
N VAL A 156 -1.30 -4.39 -14.54
CA VAL A 156 -0.68 -3.05 -14.62
C VAL A 156 0.33 -2.79 -13.50
N VAL A 157 1.36 -2.02 -13.83
CA VAL A 157 2.25 -1.40 -12.84
C VAL A 157 1.84 0.05 -12.67
N THR A 158 1.71 0.49 -11.41
CA THR A 158 1.42 1.88 -11.08
C THR A 158 2.65 2.54 -10.47
N GLY A 159 2.86 3.82 -10.76
CA GLY A 159 3.91 4.63 -10.17
C GLY A 159 3.34 5.93 -9.63
N VAL A 160 3.65 6.25 -8.37
CA VAL A 160 3.08 7.42 -7.70
C VAL A 160 4.08 8.29 -6.97
N ARG A 161 3.75 9.57 -6.86
CA ARG A 161 4.48 10.55 -6.07
C ARG A 161 3.54 11.61 -5.50
N GLY A 162 3.14 11.44 -4.24
CA GLY A 162 2.20 12.38 -3.60
C GLY A 162 0.79 12.23 -4.15
N THR A 163 0.15 11.09 -3.90
CA THR A 163 -1.15 10.75 -4.46
C THR A 163 -2.09 10.13 -3.43
N GLU A 164 -3.39 10.31 -3.68
CA GLU A 164 -4.44 9.51 -3.07
C GLU A 164 -5.21 8.81 -4.19
N TYR A 165 -5.30 7.48 -4.14
CA TYR A 165 -5.96 6.70 -5.18
C TYR A 165 -6.51 5.37 -4.66
N VAL A 166 -7.47 4.82 -5.38
CA VAL A 166 -7.99 3.47 -5.18
C VAL A 166 -7.56 2.60 -6.35
N LEU A 167 -7.20 1.36 -6.02
CA LEU A 167 -6.94 0.31 -6.99
C LEU A 167 -7.85 -0.88 -6.66
N ASN A 168 -8.56 -1.39 -7.65
CA ASN A 168 -9.43 -2.56 -7.56
C ASN A 168 -9.03 -3.59 -8.61
N VAL A 169 -8.56 -4.76 -8.16
CA VAL A 169 -8.21 -5.90 -9.01
C VAL A 169 -9.35 -6.92 -8.95
N LYS A 170 -10.01 -7.08 -10.09
CA LYS A 170 -11.09 -8.05 -10.31
C LYS A 170 -10.52 -9.48 -10.42
N ASP A 171 -11.38 -10.49 -10.28
CA ASP A 171 -10.97 -11.90 -10.30
C ASP A 171 -10.33 -12.35 -11.63
N ASP A 172 -10.65 -11.66 -12.74
CA ASP A 172 -10.04 -11.87 -14.06
C ASP A 172 -8.67 -11.18 -14.23
N GLY A 173 -8.15 -10.54 -13.17
CA GLY A 173 -6.89 -9.79 -13.17
C GLY A 173 -7.01 -8.36 -13.69
N ARG A 174 -8.18 -7.95 -14.19
CA ARG A 174 -8.43 -6.58 -14.64
C ARG A 174 -8.30 -5.61 -13.48
N THR A 175 -7.59 -4.52 -13.73
CA THR A 175 -7.34 -3.49 -12.72
C THR A 175 -8.10 -2.22 -13.06
N ILE A 176 -8.77 -1.66 -12.07
CA ILE A 176 -9.44 -0.36 -12.17
C ILE A 176 -8.75 0.58 -11.18
N LEU A 177 -8.35 1.75 -11.67
CA LEU A 177 -7.67 2.76 -10.88
C LEU A 177 -8.45 4.06 -10.90
N SER A 178 -8.64 4.68 -9.74
CA SER A 178 -9.30 5.98 -9.58
C SER A 178 -8.44 6.91 -8.75
N THR A 179 -8.06 8.07 -9.30
CA THR A 179 -7.17 9.05 -8.64
C THR A 179 -7.99 10.17 -7.99
N PHE A 180 -7.80 10.38 -6.69
CA PHE A 180 -8.47 11.44 -5.90
C PHE A 180 -7.58 12.65 -5.64
N ASP A 181 -6.26 12.43 -5.57
CA ASP A 181 -5.28 13.50 -5.45
C ASP A 181 -3.96 13.15 -6.16
N GLY A 182 -3.29 14.17 -6.69
CA GLY A 182 -2.09 14.02 -7.52
C GLY A 182 -2.38 13.37 -8.88
N ALA A 183 -1.43 12.56 -9.36
CA ALA A 183 -1.52 11.83 -10.62
C ALA A 183 -0.83 10.47 -10.49
N VAL A 184 -1.43 9.43 -11.06
CA VAL A 184 -0.89 8.07 -11.05
C VAL A 184 -0.47 7.68 -12.46
N MET A 185 0.80 7.28 -12.64
CA MET A 185 1.22 6.66 -13.89
C MET A 185 0.77 5.21 -13.90
N THR A 186 0.12 4.77 -14.97
CA THR A 186 -0.22 3.37 -15.23
C THR A 186 0.56 2.87 -16.43
N GLU A 187 1.24 1.73 -16.30
CA GLU A 187 2.07 1.15 -17.34
C GLU A 187 1.71 -0.31 -17.57
N ALA A 188 1.35 -0.63 -18.82
CA ALA A 188 1.17 -2.01 -19.28
C ALA A 188 1.40 -2.06 -20.80
N GLN A 189 1.86 -3.22 -21.30
CA GLN A 189 2.11 -3.41 -22.74
C GLN A 189 2.98 -2.29 -23.36
N ASN A 190 4.04 -1.89 -22.65
CA ASN A 190 4.95 -0.78 -23.04
C ASN A 190 4.23 0.55 -23.31
N THR A 191 3.04 0.74 -22.75
CA THR A 191 2.23 1.95 -22.88
C THR A 191 2.01 2.55 -21.51
N GLU A 192 2.40 3.81 -21.37
CA GLU A 192 2.19 4.62 -20.19
C GLU A 192 0.99 5.54 -20.37
N VAL A 193 0.10 5.57 -19.36
CA VAL A 193 -1.04 6.48 -19.29
C VAL A 193 -1.08 7.14 -17.92
N LEU A 194 -1.06 8.47 -17.91
CA LEU A 194 -1.20 9.27 -16.70
C LEU A 194 -2.68 9.43 -16.34
N VAL A 195 -3.03 9.12 -15.09
CA VAL A 195 -4.39 9.26 -14.56
C VAL A 195 -4.38 10.36 -13.50
N ASP A 196 -4.76 11.57 -13.92
CA ASP A 196 -4.85 12.73 -13.04
C ASP A 196 -6.01 12.66 -12.06
N LYS A 197 -5.96 13.50 -11.03
CA LYS A 197 -7.06 13.71 -10.08
C LYS A 197 -8.41 13.87 -10.77
N GLY A 198 -9.41 13.15 -10.27
CA GLY A 198 -10.77 13.18 -10.79
C GLY A 198 -11.00 12.23 -11.96
N PHE A 199 -9.96 11.53 -12.43
CA PHE A 199 -10.05 10.55 -13.49
C PHE A 199 -9.81 9.13 -12.98
N GLN A 200 -10.24 8.18 -13.80
CA GLN A 200 -10.07 6.77 -13.61
C GLN A 200 -9.78 6.08 -14.94
N ASN A 201 -9.10 4.94 -14.90
CA ASN A 201 -8.99 4.06 -16.05
C ASN A 201 -9.11 2.60 -15.64
N GLN A 202 -9.21 1.74 -16.65
CA GLN A 202 -9.08 0.30 -16.49
C GLN A 202 -7.96 -0.25 -17.37
N THR A 203 -7.32 -1.31 -16.89
CA THR A 203 -6.31 -2.08 -17.63
C THR A 203 -6.72 -3.55 -17.61
N ILE A 204 -6.90 -4.12 -18.79
CA ILE A 204 -7.21 -5.54 -18.97
C ILE A 204 -5.89 -6.30 -19.10
N LEU A 205 -5.86 -7.52 -18.56
CA LEU A 205 -4.66 -8.36 -18.62
C LEU A 205 -4.25 -8.59 -20.08
N GLY A 206 -3.01 -8.20 -20.42
CA GLY A 206 -2.49 -8.31 -21.79
C GLY A 206 -2.84 -7.14 -22.72
N GLU A 207 -3.61 -6.15 -22.26
CA GLU A 207 -3.95 -4.93 -23.02
C GLU A 207 -3.26 -3.69 -22.41
N PRO A 208 -2.98 -2.62 -23.18
CA PRO A 208 -2.49 -1.36 -22.62
C PRO A 208 -3.55 -0.70 -21.71
N PRO A 209 -3.15 0.22 -20.81
CA PRO A 209 -4.10 0.96 -20.01
C PRO A 209 -5.04 1.78 -20.91
N SER A 210 -6.34 1.80 -20.57
CA SER A 210 -7.31 2.65 -21.28
C SER A 210 -7.03 4.13 -21.01
N GLN A 211 -7.52 4.99 -21.92
CA GLN A 211 -7.50 6.43 -21.70
C GLN A 211 -8.33 6.80 -20.47
N PRO A 212 -7.88 7.78 -19.65
CA PRO A 212 -8.59 8.17 -18.46
C PRO A 212 -9.95 8.78 -18.79
N VAL A 213 -10.98 8.38 -18.03
CA VAL A 213 -12.32 8.95 -18.06
C VAL A 213 -12.65 9.56 -16.69
N PRO A 214 -13.53 10.58 -16.60
CA PRO A 214 -13.91 11.15 -15.32
C PRO A 214 -14.52 10.10 -14.38
N ILE A 215 -14.20 10.20 -13.09
CA ILE A 215 -14.84 9.40 -12.04
C ILE A 215 -16.32 9.75 -12.00
N GLN A 216 -17.17 8.73 -12.10
CA GLN A 216 -18.62 8.90 -12.00
C GLN A 216 -19.07 8.73 -10.55
N ASP A 217 -19.78 9.73 -10.02
CA ASP A 217 -20.43 9.65 -8.72
C ASP A 217 -21.86 9.09 -8.86
N ASN A 218 -21.95 7.86 -9.38
CA ASN A 218 -23.20 7.14 -9.50
C ASN A 218 -23.08 5.73 -8.90
N ASN A 219 -24.20 5.21 -8.43
CA ASN A 219 -24.34 3.84 -7.95
C ASN A 219 -25.59 3.20 -8.59
N ASP A 220 -25.91 3.63 -9.81
CA ASP A 220 -27.12 3.22 -10.50
C ASP A 220 -26.99 1.79 -11.02
N LEU A 221 -28.08 1.04 -10.84
CA LEU A 221 -28.24 -0.32 -11.33
C LEU A 221 -29.36 -0.34 -12.37
N GLU A 222 -29.01 -0.55 -13.63
CA GLU A 222 -29.94 -1.00 -14.65
C GLU A 222 -30.03 -2.53 -14.56
N TYR A 223 -31.23 -3.12 -14.56
CA TYR A 223 -31.34 -4.57 -14.43
C TYR A 223 -32.58 -5.18 -15.10
N GLN A 224 -32.47 -6.47 -15.39
CA GLN A 224 -33.53 -7.34 -15.86
C GLN A 224 -33.54 -8.62 -15.03
N VAL A 225 -34.74 -9.10 -14.72
CA VAL A 225 -34.96 -10.33 -13.96
C VAL A 225 -35.60 -11.36 -14.89
N ILE A 226 -34.96 -12.51 -15.05
CA ILE A 226 -35.51 -13.65 -15.78
C ILE A 226 -35.78 -14.77 -14.77
N LYS A 227 -37.01 -15.29 -14.80
CA LYS A 227 -37.42 -16.44 -13.98
C LYS A 227 -37.34 -17.70 -14.82
N GLN A 228 -36.64 -18.71 -14.33
CA GLN A 228 -36.54 -20.02 -14.95
C GLN A 228 -36.94 -21.11 -13.97
N PHE A 229 -37.52 -22.17 -14.51
CA PHE A 229 -37.91 -23.37 -13.78
C PHE A 229 -37.18 -24.55 -14.41
N GLU A 230 -36.33 -25.23 -13.65
CA GLU A 230 -35.52 -26.34 -14.14
C GLU A 230 -35.47 -27.42 -13.05
N GLU A 231 -35.87 -28.66 -13.37
CA GLU A 231 -35.85 -29.81 -12.44
C GLU A 231 -36.57 -29.60 -11.09
N GLY A 232 -37.55 -28.70 -11.03
CA GLY A 232 -38.28 -28.35 -9.80
C GLY A 232 -37.69 -27.16 -9.03
N ASP A 233 -36.48 -26.73 -9.37
CA ASP A 233 -35.85 -25.55 -8.81
C ASP A 233 -36.26 -24.27 -9.56
N ARG A 234 -36.54 -23.22 -8.79
CA ARG A 234 -36.75 -21.86 -9.32
C ARG A 234 -35.42 -21.14 -9.36
N LYS A 235 -34.96 -20.85 -10.58
CA LYS A 235 -33.77 -20.03 -10.82
C LYS A 235 -34.19 -18.61 -11.15
N VAL A 236 -33.63 -17.65 -10.44
CA VAL A 236 -33.70 -16.23 -10.77
C VAL A 236 -32.39 -15.85 -11.43
N ILE A 237 -32.45 -15.37 -12.67
CA ILE A 237 -31.30 -14.78 -13.34
C ILE A 237 -31.44 -13.27 -13.27
N LEU A 238 -30.53 -12.62 -12.56
CA LEU A 238 -30.40 -11.16 -12.55
C LEU A 238 -29.31 -10.77 -13.54
N ILE A 239 -29.70 -10.04 -14.57
CA ILE A 239 -28.76 -9.39 -15.51
C ILE A 239 -28.76 -7.92 -15.14
N GLY A 240 -27.59 -7.33 -14.94
CA GLY A 240 -27.51 -5.92 -14.61
C GLY A 240 -26.33 -5.21 -15.26
N LYS A 241 -26.41 -3.88 -15.25
CA LYS A 241 -25.39 -2.96 -15.74
C LYS A 241 -25.17 -1.85 -14.71
N VAL A 242 -23.90 -1.59 -14.44
CA VAL A 242 -23.40 -0.53 -13.56
C VAL A 242 -22.27 0.22 -14.29
N ASP A 243 -21.77 1.32 -13.72
CA ASP A 243 -20.49 1.88 -14.17
C ASP A 243 -19.37 0.83 -14.03
N PHE A 244 -18.45 0.76 -15.00
CA PHE A 244 -17.43 -0.28 -15.06
C PHE A 244 -16.54 -0.29 -13.80
N ALA A 245 -16.38 0.87 -13.13
CA ALA A 245 -15.58 1.00 -11.93
C ALA A 245 -16.30 0.56 -10.66
N ASN A 246 -17.61 0.37 -10.71
CA ASN A 246 -18.41 -0.05 -9.57
C ASN A 246 -18.18 -1.55 -9.25
N THR A 247 -18.45 -1.91 -8.00
CA THR A 247 -18.57 -3.29 -7.53
C THR A 247 -20.03 -3.60 -7.23
N VAL A 248 -20.43 -4.83 -7.50
CA VAL A 248 -21.79 -5.32 -7.22
C VAL A 248 -21.69 -6.47 -6.24
N SER A 249 -22.49 -6.44 -5.17
CA SER A 249 -22.70 -7.61 -4.32
C SER A 249 -24.18 -7.95 -4.25
N ILE A 250 -24.48 -9.24 -4.24
CA ILE A 250 -25.83 -9.78 -4.10
C ILE A 250 -25.83 -10.65 -2.85
N ASP A 251 -26.67 -10.31 -1.88
CA ASP A 251 -26.78 -11.00 -0.59
C ASP A 251 -25.41 -11.17 0.12
N GLY A 252 -24.53 -10.19 -0.08
CA GLY A 252 -23.17 -10.16 0.47
C GLY A 252 -22.12 -10.93 -0.35
N VAL A 253 -22.51 -11.54 -1.46
CA VAL A 253 -21.59 -12.19 -2.41
C VAL A 253 -21.28 -11.23 -3.55
N GLU A 254 -20.02 -10.84 -3.68
CA GLU A 254 -19.55 -10.01 -4.80
C GLU A 254 -19.74 -10.75 -6.13
N GLN A 255 -20.21 -10.02 -7.14
CA GLN A 255 -20.46 -10.52 -8.48
C GLN A 255 -19.37 -10.05 -9.42
N SER A 256 -18.99 -10.91 -10.36
CA SER A 256 -18.10 -10.52 -11.45
C SER A 256 -18.84 -9.55 -12.38
N VAL A 257 -18.28 -8.36 -12.52
CA VAL A 257 -18.71 -7.34 -13.47
C VAL A 257 -17.70 -7.36 -14.62
N ASP A 258 -18.14 -7.28 -15.86
CA ASP A 258 -17.26 -7.32 -17.03
C ASP A 258 -16.66 -5.95 -17.38
N ARG A 259 -15.91 -5.87 -18.51
CA ARG A 259 -15.27 -4.64 -18.99
C ARG A 259 -16.22 -3.49 -19.31
N ASN A 260 -17.49 -3.81 -19.56
CA ASN A 260 -18.55 -2.89 -19.95
C ASN A 260 -19.52 -2.59 -18.79
N GLY A 261 -19.22 -3.07 -17.58
CA GLY A 261 -20.08 -2.86 -16.42
C GLY A 261 -21.26 -3.84 -16.33
N GLN A 262 -21.31 -4.88 -17.15
CA GLN A 262 -22.39 -5.88 -17.14
C GLN A 262 -22.09 -7.02 -16.17
N PHE A 263 -23.12 -7.57 -15.55
CA PHE A 263 -23.01 -8.80 -14.75
C PHE A 263 -24.23 -9.70 -14.96
N ARG A 264 -24.04 -10.98 -14.69
CA ARG A 264 -25.12 -11.99 -14.69
C ARG A 264 -24.98 -12.86 -13.45
N ALA A 265 -26.00 -12.83 -12.59
CA ALA A 265 -26.08 -13.67 -11.40
C ALA A 265 -27.20 -14.70 -11.55
N VAL A 266 -26.91 -15.95 -11.20
CA VAL A 266 -27.90 -17.03 -11.09
C VAL A 266 -28.13 -17.30 -9.62
N LEU A 267 -29.37 -17.11 -9.18
CA LEU A 267 -29.77 -17.21 -7.79
C LEU A 267 -30.77 -18.35 -7.65
N THR A 268 -30.50 -19.27 -6.74
CA THR A 268 -31.44 -20.33 -6.37
C THR A 268 -32.29 -19.83 -5.21
N THR A 269 -33.61 -19.90 -5.35
CA THR A 269 -34.54 -19.54 -4.28
C THR A 269 -35.33 -20.75 -3.83
N ASN A 270 -35.36 -20.98 -2.52
CA ASN A 270 -36.19 -22.02 -1.90
C ASN A 270 -37.65 -21.56 -1.71
N SER A 271 -37.96 -20.29 -2.01
CA SER A 271 -39.29 -19.72 -1.84
C SER A 271 -40.13 -19.83 -3.11
N ILE A 272 -41.32 -20.41 -2.95
CA ILE A 272 -42.31 -20.62 -4.02
C ILE A 272 -43.24 -19.41 -4.26
N TYR A 273 -43.10 -18.31 -3.51
CA TYR A 273 -43.99 -17.14 -3.65
C TYR A 273 -43.27 -15.79 -3.66
N ARG A 274 -42.05 -15.71 -3.11
CA ARG A 274 -41.34 -14.44 -2.95
C ARG A 274 -39.85 -14.65 -2.70
N ALA A 275 -39.00 -14.10 -3.55
CA ALA A 275 -37.58 -13.95 -3.30
C ALA A 275 -37.26 -12.48 -3.02
N GLU A 276 -36.60 -12.22 -1.89
CA GLU A 276 -36.01 -10.92 -1.59
C GLU A 276 -34.52 -11.02 -1.91
N ILE A 277 -34.04 -10.15 -2.78
CA ILE A 277 -32.63 -10.11 -3.18
C ILE A 277 -32.09 -8.73 -2.87
N LYS A 278 -31.02 -8.68 -2.06
CA LYS A 278 -30.35 -7.43 -1.72
C LYS A 278 -29.16 -7.24 -2.64
N VAL A 279 -29.24 -6.25 -3.53
CA VAL A 279 -28.13 -5.84 -4.39
C VAL A 279 -27.50 -4.57 -3.83
N ILE A 280 -26.18 -4.56 -3.65
CA ILE A 280 -25.43 -3.38 -3.22
C ILE A 280 -24.45 -3.01 -4.33
N VAL A 281 -24.59 -1.81 -4.87
CA VAL A 281 -23.65 -1.20 -5.81
C VAL A 281 -22.76 -0.24 -5.04
N SER A 282 -21.44 -0.41 -5.12
CA SER A 282 -20.46 0.49 -4.50
C SER A 282 -19.58 1.13 -5.55
N ASN A 283 -19.25 2.42 -5.39
CA ASN A 283 -18.38 3.14 -6.31
C ASN A 283 -16.98 3.37 -5.70
N PRO A 284 -15.98 3.77 -6.51
CA PRO A 284 -14.63 4.03 -6.00
C PRO A 284 -14.55 5.13 -4.94
N LEU A 285 -15.54 6.04 -4.88
CA LEU A 285 -15.66 7.08 -3.86
C LEU A 285 -16.08 6.52 -2.48
N GLY A 286 -16.39 5.22 -2.39
CA GLY A 286 -16.84 4.56 -1.17
C GLY A 286 -18.33 4.75 -0.88
N LYS A 287 -19.10 5.34 -1.81
CA LYS A 287 -20.55 5.42 -1.69
C LYS A 287 -21.18 4.10 -2.10
N GLN A 288 -22.28 3.77 -1.44
CA GLN A 288 -23.05 2.57 -1.69
C GLN A 288 -24.52 2.91 -1.89
N ARG A 289 -25.17 2.17 -2.79
CA ARG A 289 -26.63 2.15 -2.94
C ARG A 289 -27.14 0.73 -2.81
N THR A 290 -28.17 0.56 -2.00
CA THR A 290 -28.85 -0.73 -1.80
C THR A 290 -30.13 -0.77 -2.63
N TYR A 291 -30.35 -1.88 -3.32
CA TYR A 291 -31.57 -2.21 -4.05
C TYR A 291 -32.17 -3.47 -3.43
N GLU A 292 -33.40 -3.34 -2.94
CA GLU A 292 -34.17 -4.47 -2.40
C GLU A 292 -35.14 -4.93 -3.48
N LEU A 293 -34.78 -6.00 -4.18
CA LEU A 293 -35.56 -6.55 -5.27
C LEU A 293 -36.51 -7.60 -4.71
N VAL A 294 -37.82 -7.38 -4.89
CA VAL A 294 -38.86 -8.35 -4.53
C VAL A 294 -39.36 -9.02 -5.79
N ILE A 295 -39.17 -10.34 -5.87
CA ILE A 295 -39.55 -11.15 -7.02
C ILE A 295 -40.63 -12.13 -6.59
N PHE A 296 -41.81 -12.02 -7.18
CA PHE A 296 -42.95 -12.92 -6.97
C PHE A 296 -42.91 -14.15 -7.89
#